data_AF-A0A264W7J2-F1
#
_entry.id   AF-A0A264W7J2-F1
#
_cell.length_a   1.000
_cell.length_b   1.000
_cell.length_c   1.000
_cell.angle_alpha   90.00
_cell.angle_beta   90.00
_cell.angle_gamma   90.00
#
_symmetry.space_group_name_H-M   'P 1'
#
loop_
_entity.id
_entity.type
_entity.pdbx_description
1 polymer ?
#
loop_
_entity_poly.entity_id
_entity_poly.type
_entity_poly.pdbx_seq_one_letter_code
_entity_poly.pdbx_strand_id
1 'polypeptide(L)' 'MNISIVLSTFNGDEYIVEQLDTLRNQTRLAEEVLISDDASTDDTVQIIEDYIAKYKLDNWSIKKNKENQGW' A
#
# COMPACT_ATOMS: atom_id res chain seq x y z
N MET A 1 11.67 18.31 -7.06
CA MET A 1 11.69 17.00 -7.73
C MET A 1 10.70 16.14 -6.99
N ASN A 2 9.66 15.68 -7.68
CA ASN A 2 8.60 14.91 -7.05
C ASN A 2 8.97 13.42 -7.05
N ILE A 3 8.59 12.70 -6.01
CA ILE A 3 8.68 11.25 -5.87
C ILE A 3 7.27 10.69 -5.79
N SER A 4 7.04 9.67 -6.61
CA SER A 4 5.90 8.77 -6.49
C SER A 4 6.43 7.39 -6.13
N ILE A 5 5.83 6.74 -5.14
CA ILE A 5 6.14 5.35 -4.79
C ILE A 5 5.03 4.46 -5.32
N VAL A 6 5.40 3.41 -6.05
CA VAL A 6 4.45 2.38 -6.51
C VAL A 6 4.77 1.10 -5.76
N LEU A 7 3.77 0.56 -5.05
CA LEU A 7 3.87 -0.67 -4.29
C LEU A 7 2.93 -1.71 -4.88
N SER A 8 3.45 -2.86 -5.32
CA SER A 8 2.65 -4.02 -5.68
C SER A 8 2.61 -5.01 -4.52
N THR A 9 1.45 -5.60 -4.23
CA THR A 9 1.28 -6.59 -3.16
C THR A 9 0.35 -7.73 -3.57
N PHE A 10 0.58 -8.92 -3.01
CA PHE A 10 -0.28 -10.09 -3.12
C PHE A 10 -0.05 -10.99 -1.91
N ASN A 11 -1.10 -11.24 -1.14
CA ASN A 11 -1.08 -12.03 0.09
C ASN A 11 0.10 -11.70 1.03
N GLY A 12 0.21 -10.43 1.42
CA GLY A 12 1.31 -9.87 2.20
C GLY A 12 0.93 -9.37 3.60
N ASP A 13 -0.20 -9.83 4.16
CA ASP A 13 -0.74 -9.35 5.44
C ASP A 13 0.27 -9.38 6.60
N GLU A 14 1.15 -10.39 6.63
CA GLU A 14 2.19 -10.58 7.63
C GLU A 14 3.19 -9.40 7.69
N TYR A 15 3.49 -8.76 6.55
CA TYR A 15 4.56 -7.75 6.44
C TYR A 15 4.07 -6.36 6.04
N ILE A 16 2.83 -6.25 5.57
CA ILE A 16 2.34 -5.01 4.97
C ILE A 16 2.40 -3.84 5.96
N VAL A 17 2.11 -4.04 7.24
CA VAL A 17 2.17 -2.96 8.25
C VAL A 17 3.59 -2.40 8.41
N GLU A 18 4.60 -3.26 8.52
CA GLU A 18 6.01 -2.83 8.63
C GLU A 18 6.46 -2.06 7.38
N GLN A 19 6.02 -2.52 6.21
CA GLN A 19 6.30 -1.84 4.94
C GLN A 19 5.66 -0.45 4.89
N LEU A 20 4.38 -0.33 5.27
CA LEU A 20 3.67 0.96 5.32
C LEU A 20 4.26 1.89 6.38
N ASP A 21 4.74 1.37 7.52
CA ASP A 21 5.44 2.16 8.54
C ASP A 21 6.78 2.70 8.01
N THR A 22 7.52 1.89 7.25
CA THR A 22 8.77 2.31 6.62
C THR A 22 8.54 3.47 5.67
N LEU A 23 7.51 3.39 4.80
CA LEU A 23 7.16 4.44 3.85
C LEU A 23 6.65 5.72 4.53
N ARG A 24 5.81 5.59 5.57
CA ARG A 24 5.23 6.73 6.28
C ARG A 24 6.26 7.51 7.11
N ASN A 25 7.29 6.84 7.61
CA ASN A 25 8.29 7.42 8.52
C ASN A 25 9.62 7.77 7.84
N GLN A 26 9.68 7.83 6.50
CA GLN A 26 10.90 8.23 5.80
C GLN A 26 11.27 9.69 6.10
N THR A 27 12.57 9.98 6.14
CA THR A 27 13.11 11.34 6.33
C THR A 27 12.75 12.29 5.18
N ARG A 28 12.51 11.74 3.98
CA ARG A 28 11.93 12.43 2.84
C ARG A 28 10.66 11.68 2.42
N LEU A 29 9.51 12.32 2.61
CA LEU A 29 8.22 11.77 2.22
C LEU A 29 8.05 11.85 0.70
N ALA A 30 7.36 10.86 0.14
CA ALA A 30 6.87 10.91 -1.23
C ALA A 30 5.63 11.81 -1.32
N GLU A 31 5.47 12.47 -2.47
CA GLU A 31 4.27 13.25 -2.77
C GLU A 31 3.05 12.34 -2.96
N GLU A 32 3.24 11.10 -3.42
CA GLU A 32 2.19 10.09 -3.51
C GLU A 32 2.69 8.65 -3.29
N VAL A 33 1.80 7.80 -2.78
CA VAL A 33 2.00 6.35 -2.70
C VAL A 33 0.82 5.64 -3.37
N LEU A 34 1.11 4.90 -4.43
CA LEU A 34 0.13 4.16 -5.23
C LEU A 34 0.33 2.66 -4.96
N ILE A 35 -0.68 2.03 -4.37
CA ILE A 35 -0.64 0.62 -4.00
C ILE A 35 -1.54 -0.19 -4.95
N SER A 36 -0.98 -1.25 -5.53
CA SER A 36 -1.68 -2.16 -6.43
C SER A 36 -1.69 -3.56 -5.81
N ASP A 37 -2.87 -4.02 -5.42
CA ASP A 37 -3.08 -5.37 -4.90
C ASP A 37 -3.48 -6.33 -6.03
N ASP A 38 -2.78 -7.46 -6.18
CA ASP A 38 -3.03 -8.44 -7.24
C ASP A 38 -4.05 -9.53 -6.84
N ALA A 39 -5.22 -9.07 -6.40
CA ALA A 39 -6.34 -9.91 -5.98
C ALA A 39 -6.01 -10.79 -4.76
N SER A 40 -5.41 -10.20 -3.71
CA SER A 40 -5.16 -10.89 -2.46
C SER A 40 -6.42 -11.50 -1.86
N THR A 41 -6.27 -12.67 -1.26
CA THR A 41 -7.33 -13.43 -0.60
C THR A 41 -7.23 -13.37 0.92
N ASP A 42 -6.14 -12.82 1.45
CA ASP A 42 -5.93 -12.57 2.86
C ASP A 42 -6.34 -11.13 3.26
N ASP A 43 -5.94 -10.70 4.46
CA ASP A 43 -6.34 -9.41 5.02
C ASP A 43 -5.52 -8.22 4.48
N THR A 44 -4.61 -8.43 3.50
CA THR A 44 -3.70 -7.40 2.97
C THR A 44 -4.42 -6.09 2.64
N VAL A 45 -5.51 -6.18 1.87
CA VAL A 45 -6.25 -5.00 1.38
C VAL A 45 -6.92 -4.26 2.53
N GLN A 46 -7.58 -5.00 3.42
CA GLN A 46 -8.26 -4.43 4.58
C GLN A 46 -7.27 -3.71 5.51
N ILE A 47 -6.11 -4.32 5.76
CA ILE A 47 -5.05 -3.72 6.57
C ILE A 47 -4.56 -2.41 5.94
N ILE A 48 -4.38 -2.36 4.61
CA ILE A 48 -3.93 -1.15 3.93
C ILE A 48 -5.00 -0.04 4.02
N GLU A 49 -6.26 -0.37 3.75
CA GLU A 49 -7.38 0.58 3.84
C GLU A 49 -7.50 1.18 5.25
N ASP A 50 -7.49 0.32 6.28
CA ASP A 50 -7.55 0.74 7.68
C ASP A 50 -6.34 1.59 8.08
N TYR A 51 -5.16 1.25 7.57
CA TYR A 51 -3.93 1.99 7.84
C TYR A 51 -3.96 3.39 7.21
N ILE A 52 -4.41 3.52 5.96
CA ILE A 52 -4.59 4.82 5.27
C ILE A 52 -5.58 5.68 6.06
N ALA A 53 -6.71 5.11 6.47
CA ALA A 53 -7.73 5.81 7.26
C ALA A 53 -7.21 6.24 8.64
N LYS A 54 -6.52 5.34 9.37
CA LYS A 54 -5.97 5.58 10.71
C LYS A 54 -5.02 6.77 10.74
N TYR A 55 -4.16 6.91 9.73
CA TYR A 55 -3.14 7.96 9.68
C TYR A 55 -3.50 9.14 8.77
N LYS A 56 -4.70 9.15 8.18
CA LYS A 56 -5.19 10.21 7.28
C LYS A 56 -4.21 10.48 6.14
N LEU A 57 -3.80 9.41 5.47
CA LEU A 57 -2.82 9.46 4.38
C LEU A 57 -3.52 9.84 3.06
N ASP A 58 -3.92 11.11 2.93
CA ASP A 58 -4.72 11.62 1.80
C ASP A 58 -4.01 11.46 0.44
N ASN A 59 -2.69 11.32 0.44
CA ASN A 59 -1.87 11.12 -0.75
C ASN A 59 -1.51 9.64 -1.02
N TRP A 60 -2.15 8.72 -0.30
CA TRP A 60 -1.99 7.27 -0.50
C TRP A 60 -3.28 6.71 -1.10
N SER A 61 -3.13 5.81 -2.06
CA SER A 61 -4.28 5.12 -2.66
C SER A 61 -3.99 3.66 -2.87
N ILE A 62 -5.02 2.82 -2.75
CA ILE A 62 -4.96 1.40 -3.06
C ILE A 62 -5.97 1.05 -4.16
N LYS A 63 -5.57 0.17 -5.07
CA LYS A 63 -6.45 -0.48 -6.04
C LYS A 63 -6.25 -1.98 -5.98
N LYS A 64 -7.34 -2.73 -5.90
CA LYS A 64 -7.37 -4.19 -5.99
C LYS A 64 -7.74 -4.67 -7.39
N ASN A 65 -6.96 -5.60 -7.94
CA ASN A 65 -7.28 -6.31 -9.17
C ASN A 65 -8.44 -7.30 -8.96
N LYS A 66 -9.21 -7.57 -10.01
CA LYS A 66 -10.33 -8.52 -9.97
C LYS A 66 -9.87 -9.97 -9.90
N GLU A 67 -8.72 -10.25 -10.51
CA GLU A 67 -8.13 -11.57 -10.60
C GLU A 67 -6.60 -11.40 -10.55
N ASN A 68 -5.91 -12.42 -10.04
CA ASN A 68 -4.45 -12.44 -9.97
C ASN A 68 -3.88 -12.47 -11.40
N GLN A 69 -3.11 -11.45 -11.76
CA GLN A 69 -2.47 -11.31 -13.08
C GLN A 69 -1.08 -11.96 -13.10
N GLY A 70 -0.53 -12.30 -11.94
CA GLY A 70 0.82 -12.81 -11.82
C GLY A 70 1.87 -11.73 -12.10
N TRP A 71 3.08 -12.18 -12.41
CA TRP A 71 4.28 -11.37 -12.62
C TRP A 71 4.80 -11.50 -14.05
#